data_AF-A0A962J0H7-F1
#
_entry.id   AF-A0A962J0H7-F1
#
_cell.length_a   1.000
_cell.length_b   1.000
_cell.length_c   1.000
_cell.angle_alpha   90.00
_cell.angle_beta   90.00
_cell.angle_gamma   90.00
#
_symmetry.space_group_name_H-M   'P 1'
#
loop_
_entity.id
_entity.type
_entity.pdbx_description
1 polymer ?
#
loop_
_entity_poly.entity_id
_entity_poly.type
_entity_poly.pdbx_seq_one_letter_code
_entity_poly.pdbx_strand_id
1 'polypeptide(L)'
;MSTSSSEKPDKLPVGGGLKAVQYVLSIAGDVGPHRLMQTVRSKNTCKACAFGTGGQRGGLHNEYSHGIEICNKNIQAQSGDLRPPIPAAIFSDNSLAELRRLSGRELEALGRLAHPLYKAPGADRYRIIDMNTALQMISERLQGTDPQRSFFYSSGRSSNEAAFILQLFARLFGSNHVNNCSYYCHQASGVGLQASIGTGTATVQYQDLHLADTIVVIGANPASNHPRFLKVLIECRRRGGQVIVINPAEEPGLLR
;
A
#
# COMPACT_ATOMS: atom_id res chain seq x y z
N MET A 1 -15.13 -20.83 34.20
CA MET A 1 -16.21 -20.72 33.19
C MET A 1 -16.64 -19.27 33.10
N SER A 2 -16.09 -18.53 32.14
CA SER A 2 -16.64 -17.27 31.64
C SER A 2 -16.19 -17.18 30.19
N THR A 3 -17.06 -17.66 29.31
CA THR A 3 -16.89 -17.62 27.85
C THR A 3 -16.94 -16.16 27.41
N SER A 4 -15.79 -15.50 27.31
CA SER A 4 -15.69 -14.25 26.56
C SER A 4 -15.89 -14.59 25.09
N SER A 5 -17.02 -14.15 24.56
CA SER A 5 -17.40 -14.24 23.16
C SER A 5 -16.23 -13.84 22.26
N SER A 6 -15.69 -14.80 21.52
CA SER A 6 -14.80 -14.53 20.39
C SER A 6 -15.64 -13.87 19.30
N GLU A 7 -15.73 -12.54 19.31
CA GLU A 7 -16.16 -11.82 18.12
C GLU A 7 -15.20 -12.18 16.99
N LYS A 8 -15.73 -12.86 15.97
CA LYS A 8 -14.96 -13.14 14.76
C LYS A 8 -14.48 -11.80 14.19
N PRO A 9 -13.20 -11.67 13.81
CA PRO A 9 -12.72 -10.44 13.22
C PRO A 9 -13.58 -10.13 12.00
N ASP A 10 -14.17 -8.94 12.02
CA ASP A 10 -15.10 -8.49 10.99
C ASP A 10 -14.46 -8.69 9.61
N LYS A 11 -15.14 -9.46 8.76
CA LYS A 11 -14.58 -9.82 7.45
C LYS A 11 -14.41 -8.54 6.65
N LEU A 12 -13.17 -8.12 6.41
CA LEU A 12 -12.86 -7.10 5.41
C LEU A 12 -13.64 -7.43 4.13
N PRO A 13 -14.42 -6.49 3.59
CA PRO A 13 -15.26 -6.77 2.43
C PRO A 13 -14.39 -7.24 1.26
N VAL A 14 -14.57 -8.50 0.88
CA VAL A 14 -14.00 -9.07 -0.35
C VAL A 14 -15.00 -8.75 -1.46
N GLY A 15 -14.71 -7.70 -2.24
CA GLY A 15 -15.54 -7.27 -3.37
C GLY A 15 -16.20 -5.89 -3.19
N GLY A 16 -16.60 -5.29 -4.32
CA GLY A 16 -17.23 -3.97 -4.38
C GLY A 16 -18.75 -4.01 -4.20
N GLY A 17 -19.41 -2.87 -4.38
CA GLY A 17 -20.87 -2.74 -4.32
C GLY A 17 -21.40 -2.44 -2.92
N LEU A 18 -22.63 -2.87 -2.62
CA LEU A 18 -23.37 -2.55 -1.38
C LEU A 18 -22.58 -2.87 -0.10
N LYS A 19 -21.83 -3.98 -0.07
CA LYS A 19 -21.02 -4.36 1.10
C LYS A 19 -19.90 -3.37 1.39
N ALA A 20 -19.24 -2.85 0.35
CA ALA A 20 -18.22 -1.83 0.50
C ALA A 20 -18.82 -0.49 0.98
N VAL A 21 -20.01 -0.14 0.48
CA VAL A 21 -20.75 1.05 0.93
C VAL A 21 -21.17 0.92 2.39
N GLN A 22 -21.76 -0.22 2.78
CA GLN A 22 -22.13 -0.50 4.17
C GLN A 22 -20.94 -0.42 5.12
N TYR A 23 -19.79 -0.96 4.71
CA TYR A 23 -18.56 -0.87 5.48
C TYR A 23 -18.06 0.57 5.62
N VAL A 24 -18.04 1.36 4.55
CA VAL A 24 -17.67 2.79 4.66
C VAL A 24 -18.63 3.55 5.57
N LEU A 25 -19.92 3.22 5.54
CA LEU A 25 -20.93 3.79 6.45
C LEU A 25 -20.73 3.34 7.90
N SER A 26 -20.30 2.09 8.16
CA SER A 26 -20.00 1.65 9.52
C SER A 26 -18.81 2.40 10.11
N ILE A 27 -17.77 2.65 9.30
CA ILE A 27 -16.63 3.50 9.69
C ILE A 27 -17.09 4.93 10.04
N ALA A 28 -18.11 5.47 9.35
CA ALA A 28 -18.69 6.76 9.71
C ALA A 28 -19.26 6.79 11.14
N GLY A 29 -19.77 5.64 11.62
CA GLY A 29 -20.20 5.45 13.00
C GLY A 29 -19.05 5.50 13.99
N ASP A 30 -17.90 4.90 13.64
CA ASP A 30 -16.72 4.83 14.52
C ASP A 30 -15.96 6.16 14.60
N VAL A 31 -15.73 6.83 13.46
CA VAL A 31 -14.91 8.05 13.41
C VAL A 31 -15.72 9.35 13.44
N GLY A 32 -17.04 9.25 13.24
CA GLY A 32 -17.95 10.37 13.11
C GLY A 32 -18.02 10.95 11.68
N PRO A 33 -19.20 11.41 11.23
CA PRO A 33 -19.44 11.82 9.84
C PRO A 33 -18.60 13.03 9.42
N HIS A 34 -18.31 13.95 10.35
CA HIS A 34 -17.49 15.12 10.09
C HIS A 34 -16.04 14.74 9.74
N ARG A 35 -15.42 13.85 10.52
CA ARG A 35 -14.04 13.40 10.27
C ARG A 35 -13.94 12.56 9.00
N LEU A 36 -14.96 11.75 8.71
CA LEU A 36 -15.06 11.03 7.44
C LEU A 36 -15.09 12.03 6.26
N MET A 37 -15.95 13.04 6.33
CA MET A 37 -16.04 14.06 5.27
C MET A 37 -14.72 14.84 5.11
N GLN A 38 -14.05 15.19 6.22
CA GLN A 38 -12.72 15.81 6.18
C GLN A 38 -11.71 14.90 5.48
N THR A 39 -11.73 13.60 5.76
CA THR A 39 -10.81 12.62 5.14
C THR A 39 -11.04 12.54 3.63
N VAL A 40 -12.30 12.41 3.20
CA VAL A 40 -12.69 12.36 1.78
C VAL A 40 -12.26 13.63 1.03
N ARG A 41 -12.40 14.80 1.66
CA ARG A 41 -12.06 16.11 1.08
C ARG A 41 -10.61 16.52 1.26
N SER A 42 -9.84 15.82 2.10
CA SER A 42 -8.45 16.17 2.37
C SER A 42 -7.61 16.02 1.11
N LYS A 43 -6.66 16.94 0.88
CA LYS A 43 -5.76 16.88 -0.28
C LYS A 43 -4.66 15.83 -0.05
N ASN A 44 -5.04 14.56 -0.11
CA ASN A 44 -4.13 13.43 0.02
C ASN A 44 -4.05 12.63 -1.29
N THR A 45 -3.09 11.72 -1.36
CA THR A 45 -3.03 10.71 -2.42
C THR A 45 -3.43 9.35 -1.84
N CYS A 46 -4.05 8.51 -2.68
CA CYS A 46 -4.45 7.18 -2.26
C CYS A 46 -3.24 6.31 -1.91
N LYS A 47 -3.22 5.80 -0.67
CA LYS A 47 -2.21 4.87 -0.16
C LYS A 47 -2.39 3.44 -0.69
N ALA A 48 -2.79 3.18 -1.93
CA ALA A 48 -3.10 1.80 -2.36
C ALA A 48 -2.37 1.31 -3.61
N CYS A 49 -2.51 1.98 -4.75
CA CYS A 49 -1.80 1.63 -5.99
C CYS A 49 -1.38 2.91 -6.73
N ALA A 50 -0.53 2.78 -7.74
CA ALA A 50 -0.03 3.93 -8.51
C ALA A 50 -1.12 4.62 -9.34
N PHE A 51 -2.19 3.89 -9.71
CA PHE A 51 -3.38 4.48 -10.34
C PHE A 51 -4.25 5.28 -9.35
N GLY A 52 -3.80 5.49 -8.11
CA GLY A 52 -4.58 6.03 -7.00
C GLY A 52 -5.35 7.33 -7.28
N THR A 53 -6.26 7.70 -6.38
CA THR A 53 -6.88 9.03 -6.39
C THR A 53 -5.96 10.09 -5.83
N GLY A 54 -6.28 11.34 -6.07
CA GLY A 54 -5.56 12.49 -5.56
C GLY A 54 -5.11 13.33 -6.72
N GLY A 55 -4.28 12.78 -7.61
CA GLY A 55 -3.78 13.54 -8.75
C GLY A 55 -3.23 14.90 -8.32
N GLN A 56 -3.33 15.90 -9.20
CA GLN A 56 -3.00 17.30 -8.88
C GLN A 56 -4.08 18.00 -8.03
N ARG A 57 -5.33 17.50 -8.07
CA ARG A 57 -6.46 18.12 -7.36
C ARG A 57 -6.49 17.80 -5.85
N GLY A 58 -5.79 16.74 -5.45
CA GLY A 58 -5.81 16.15 -4.12
C GLY A 58 -7.09 15.38 -3.80
N GLY A 59 -7.00 14.47 -2.83
CA GLY A 59 -8.11 13.76 -2.21
C GLY A 59 -8.64 12.56 -2.98
N LEU A 60 -9.89 12.20 -2.73
CA LEU A 60 -10.54 11.07 -3.41
C LEU A 60 -11.15 11.53 -4.75
N HIS A 61 -10.43 12.36 -5.49
CA HIS A 61 -10.82 12.91 -6.80
C HIS A 61 -9.70 12.70 -7.82
N ASN A 62 -9.96 13.03 -9.09
CA ASN A 62 -8.96 13.03 -10.15
C ASN A 62 -9.21 14.18 -11.15
N GLU A 63 -8.32 14.30 -12.12
CA GLU A 63 -8.28 15.35 -13.13
C GLU A 63 -9.48 15.30 -14.09
N TYR A 64 -10.05 14.12 -14.33
CA TYR A 64 -11.13 13.91 -15.30
C TYR A 64 -12.52 13.87 -14.67
N SER A 65 -12.66 13.27 -13.48
CA SER A 65 -13.94 13.10 -12.79
C SER A 65 -14.20 14.19 -11.76
N HIS A 66 -15.44 14.68 -11.72
CA HIS A 66 -15.93 15.64 -10.73
C HIS A 66 -16.50 14.98 -9.47
N GLY A 67 -16.63 13.64 -9.46
CA GLY A 67 -17.15 12.87 -8.33
C GLY A 67 -16.07 12.35 -7.39
N ILE A 68 -16.50 11.83 -6.23
CA ILE A 68 -15.64 11.05 -5.34
C ILE A 68 -15.35 9.70 -6.00
N GLU A 69 -14.09 9.29 -6.00
CA GLU A 69 -13.65 8.00 -6.49
C GLU A 69 -13.04 7.16 -5.38
N ILE A 70 -13.73 6.09 -5.02
CA ILE A 70 -13.27 5.13 -4.02
C ILE A 70 -13.31 3.75 -4.65
N CYS A 71 -12.24 2.98 -4.44
CA CYS A 71 -12.18 1.58 -4.86
C CYS A 71 -11.85 0.69 -3.66
N ASN A 72 -12.05 -0.61 -3.81
CA ASN A 72 -11.81 -1.59 -2.73
C ASN A 72 -10.40 -1.48 -2.14
N LYS A 73 -9.39 -1.26 -2.98
CA LYS A 73 -8.00 -1.08 -2.55
C LYS A 73 -7.80 0.16 -1.67
N ASN A 74 -8.50 1.25 -1.97
CA ASN A 74 -8.48 2.46 -1.15
C ASN A 74 -9.10 2.19 0.23
N ILE A 75 -10.24 1.50 0.29
CA ILE A 75 -10.90 1.11 1.54
C ILE A 75 -9.97 0.21 2.36
N GLN A 76 -9.43 -0.86 1.77
CA GLN A 76 -8.53 -1.79 2.45
C GLN A 76 -7.32 -1.10 3.07
N ALA A 77 -6.68 -0.18 2.35
CA ALA A 77 -5.54 0.56 2.87
C ALA A 77 -5.92 1.44 4.08
N GLN A 78 -7.06 2.14 4.02
CA GLN A 78 -7.52 2.99 5.11
C GLN A 78 -8.01 2.17 6.32
N SER A 79 -8.66 1.03 6.08
CA SER A 79 -9.11 0.11 7.13
C SER A 79 -7.96 -0.39 8.00
N GLY A 80 -6.81 -0.69 7.39
CA GLY A 80 -5.60 -1.08 8.12
C GLY A 80 -5.10 0.02 9.07
N ASP A 81 -5.14 1.27 8.63
CA ASP A 81 -4.68 2.43 9.41
C ASP A 81 -5.57 2.72 10.65
N LEU A 82 -6.87 2.39 10.56
CA LEU A 82 -7.84 2.62 11.63
C LEU A 82 -7.79 1.56 12.74
N ARG A 83 -7.01 0.48 12.58
CA ARG A 83 -6.96 -0.58 13.58
C ARG A 83 -6.33 -0.10 14.90
N PRO A 84 -6.81 -0.64 16.04
CA PRO A 84 -6.18 -0.37 17.32
C PRO A 84 -4.75 -0.92 17.37
N PRO A 85 -3.92 -0.43 18.31
CA PRO A 85 -2.61 -1.02 18.59
C PRO A 85 -2.68 -2.52 18.87
N ILE A 86 -1.66 -3.27 18.44
CA ILE A 86 -1.50 -4.67 18.85
C ILE A 86 -1.35 -4.71 20.39
N PRO A 87 -2.15 -5.52 21.11
CA PRO A 87 -2.01 -5.64 22.56
C PRO A 87 -0.62 -6.10 22.97
N ALA A 88 -0.03 -5.46 24.00
CA ALA A 88 1.33 -5.76 24.44
C ALA A 88 1.55 -7.24 24.80
N ALA A 89 0.54 -7.87 25.39
CA ALA A 89 0.51 -9.28 25.75
C ALA A 89 0.81 -10.21 24.56
N ILE A 90 0.47 -9.81 23.32
CA ILE A 90 0.77 -10.62 22.13
C ILE A 90 2.27 -10.87 22.00
N PHE A 91 3.12 -9.90 22.34
CA PHE A 91 4.57 -10.00 22.20
C PHE A 91 5.23 -10.79 23.34
N SER A 92 4.70 -10.69 24.55
CA SER A 92 5.20 -11.46 25.71
C SER A 92 4.72 -12.90 25.70
N ASP A 93 3.46 -13.13 25.34
CA ASP A 93 2.77 -14.40 25.58
C ASP A 93 2.94 -15.38 24.41
N ASN A 94 3.29 -14.89 23.23
CA ASN A 94 3.52 -15.72 22.05
C ASN A 94 4.99 -15.77 21.64
N SER A 95 5.48 -16.98 21.40
CA SER A 95 6.77 -17.21 20.77
C SER A 95 6.75 -16.80 19.29
N LEU A 96 7.93 -16.54 18.74
CA LEU A 96 8.13 -16.27 17.31
C LEU A 96 7.67 -17.44 16.44
N ALA A 97 7.77 -18.67 16.93
CA ALA A 97 7.32 -19.85 16.22
C ALA A 97 5.78 -19.90 16.12
N GLU A 98 5.07 -19.50 17.17
CA GLU A 98 3.61 -19.40 17.18
C GLU A 98 3.13 -18.28 16.25
N LEU A 99 3.73 -17.09 16.35
CA LEU A 99 3.40 -15.97 15.47
C LEU A 99 3.65 -16.30 13.99
N ARG A 100 4.68 -17.08 13.68
CA ARG A 100 5.00 -17.50 12.30
C ARG A 100 3.96 -18.45 11.69
N ARG A 101 3.14 -19.12 12.50
CA ARG A 101 2.06 -19.99 12.00
C ARG A 101 0.84 -19.20 11.52
N LEU A 102 0.71 -17.94 11.94
CA LEU A 102 -0.37 -17.07 11.51
C LEU A 102 -0.18 -16.66 10.05
N SER A 103 -1.27 -16.63 9.29
CA SER A 103 -1.31 -16.05 7.97
C SER A 103 -1.10 -14.54 8.02
N GLY A 104 -0.71 -13.93 6.89
CA GLY A 104 -0.58 -12.48 6.79
C GLY A 104 -1.84 -11.73 7.18
N ARG A 105 -3.02 -12.29 6.86
CA ARG A 105 -4.32 -11.72 7.25
C ARG A 105 -4.54 -11.76 8.76
N GLU A 106 -4.20 -12.88 9.41
CA GLU A 106 -4.32 -13.03 10.85
C GLU A 106 -3.35 -12.10 11.58
N LEU A 107 -2.11 -11.99 11.11
CA LEU A 107 -1.13 -11.04 11.63
C LEU A 107 -1.63 -9.59 11.52
N GLU A 108 -2.18 -9.21 10.36
CA GLU A 108 -2.75 -7.88 10.17
C GLU A 108 -3.92 -7.62 11.14
N ALA A 109 -4.74 -8.65 11.40
CA ALA A 109 -5.90 -8.56 12.28
C ALA A 109 -5.53 -8.38 13.77
N LEU A 110 -4.28 -8.67 14.16
CA LEU A 110 -3.80 -8.41 15.52
C LEU A 110 -3.78 -6.91 15.87
N GLY A 111 -3.72 -6.03 14.87
CA GLY A 111 -3.72 -4.58 15.05
C GLY A 111 -2.49 -3.89 14.44
N ARG A 112 -2.33 -2.60 14.74
CA ARG A 112 -1.21 -1.78 14.26
C ARG A 112 -0.02 -1.84 15.21
N LEU A 113 1.20 -1.94 14.69
CA LEU A 113 2.42 -1.77 15.48
C LEU A 113 2.48 -0.35 16.05
N ALA A 114 2.45 -0.24 17.38
CA ALA A 114 2.46 1.04 18.10
C ALA A 114 3.74 1.28 18.91
N HIS A 115 4.54 0.23 19.15
CA HIS A 115 5.75 0.29 19.95
C HIS A 115 6.93 -0.36 19.19
N PRO A 116 8.16 0.16 19.36
CA PRO A 116 9.35 -0.55 18.95
C PRO A 116 9.43 -1.93 19.62
N LEU A 117 9.83 -2.93 18.84
CA LEU A 117 10.00 -4.30 19.31
C LEU A 117 11.46 -4.69 19.19
N TYR A 118 12.00 -5.27 20.25
CA TYR A 118 13.36 -5.80 20.26
C TYR A 118 13.37 -7.31 20.48
N LYS A 119 14.18 -7.99 19.69
CA LYS A 119 14.49 -9.41 19.85
C LYS A 119 15.96 -9.54 20.22
N ALA A 120 16.25 -10.02 21.42
CA ALA A 120 17.62 -10.32 21.82
C ALA A 120 18.19 -11.52 21.05
N PRO A 121 19.52 -11.61 20.91
CA PRO A 121 20.17 -12.83 20.42
C PRO A 121 19.68 -14.06 21.19
N GLY A 122 19.32 -15.11 20.47
CA GLY A 122 18.81 -16.36 21.06
C GLY A 122 17.38 -16.31 21.63
N ALA A 123 16.77 -15.13 21.77
CA ALA A 123 15.40 -15.04 22.29
C ALA A 123 14.37 -15.59 21.30
N ASP A 124 13.35 -16.24 21.83
CA ASP A 124 12.21 -16.78 21.09
C ASP A 124 10.98 -15.87 21.14
N ARG A 125 11.08 -14.69 21.77
CA ARG A 125 9.99 -13.71 21.97
C ARG A 125 10.46 -12.28 21.70
N TYR A 126 9.52 -11.40 21.39
CA TYR A 126 9.76 -9.96 21.29
C TYR A 126 9.58 -9.30 22.66
N ARG A 127 10.35 -8.25 22.95
CA ARG A 127 10.04 -7.31 24.03
C ARG A 127 9.68 -5.96 23.45
N ILE A 128 8.75 -5.27 24.09
CA ILE A 128 8.52 -3.85 23.82
C ILE A 128 9.67 -3.05 24.46
N ILE A 129 10.19 -2.08 23.72
CA ILE A 129 11.11 -1.05 24.23
C ILE A 129 10.59 0.33 23.87
N ASP A 130 11.04 1.35 24.59
CA ASP A 130 10.73 2.74 24.23
C ASP A 130 11.55 3.21 23.02
N MET A 131 11.12 4.33 22.44
CA MET A 131 11.72 4.88 21.22
C MET A 131 13.16 5.35 21.43
N ASN A 132 13.50 5.91 22.60
CA ASN A 132 14.86 6.40 22.87
C ASN A 132 15.83 5.23 22.97
N THR A 133 15.45 4.17 23.68
CA THR A 133 16.22 2.93 23.75
C THR A 133 16.43 2.34 22.35
N ALA A 134 15.38 2.28 21.52
CA ALA A 134 15.49 1.76 20.15
C ALA A 134 16.48 2.58 19.30
N LEU A 135 16.36 3.91 19.32
CA LEU A 135 17.23 4.80 18.56
C LEU A 135 18.69 4.76 19.04
N GLN A 136 18.91 4.67 20.36
CA GLN A 136 20.25 4.51 20.93
C GLN A 136 20.90 3.22 20.46
N MET A 137 20.20 2.08 20.57
CA MET A 137 20.70 0.78 20.12
C MET A 137 21.04 0.76 18.62
N ILE A 138 20.19 1.38 17.79
CA ILE A 138 20.44 1.53 16.35
C ILE A 138 21.70 2.37 16.12
N SER A 139 21.82 3.50 16.82
CA SER A 139 22.95 4.43 16.66
C SER A 139 24.28 3.80 17.05
N GLU A 140 24.34 3.15 18.22
CA GLU A 140 25.51 2.42 18.70
C GLU A 140 25.92 1.32 17.70
N ARG A 141 24.93 0.59 17.16
CA ARG A 141 25.21 -0.47 16.19
C ARG A 141 25.75 0.08 14.87
N LEU A 142 25.19 1.18 14.38
CA LEU A 142 25.65 1.83 13.16
C LEU A 142 27.08 2.37 13.32
N GLN A 143 27.39 3.03 14.45
CA GLN A 143 28.74 3.53 14.73
C GLN A 143 29.81 2.43 14.75
N GLY A 144 29.46 1.23 15.24
CA GLY A 144 30.35 0.07 15.27
C GLY A 144 30.35 -0.77 13.99
N THR A 145 29.63 -0.39 12.94
CA THR A 145 29.48 -1.19 11.70
C THR A 145 30.25 -0.53 10.56
N ASP A 146 31.03 -1.33 9.82
CA ASP A 146 31.60 -0.91 8.54
C ASP A 146 30.48 -0.52 7.56
N PRO A 147 30.43 0.73 7.06
CA PRO A 147 29.40 1.18 6.14
C PRO A 147 29.26 0.33 4.88
N GLN A 148 30.36 -0.27 4.39
CA GLN A 148 30.33 -1.13 3.21
C GLN A 148 29.63 -2.47 3.46
N ARG A 149 29.43 -2.85 4.72
CA ARG A 149 28.65 -4.03 5.13
C ARG A 149 27.18 -3.73 5.40
N SER A 150 26.74 -2.51 5.13
CA SER A 150 25.35 -2.09 5.34
C SER A 150 24.59 -2.04 4.02
N PHE A 151 23.27 -2.24 4.09
CA PHE A 151 22.34 -2.09 2.97
C PHE A 151 21.08 -1.36 3.45
N PHE A 152 20.66 -0.36 2.69
CA PHE A 152 19.51 0.46 2.98
C PHE A 152 18.42 0.21 1.93
N TYR A 153 17.21 -0.03 2.40
CA TYR A 153 16.09 -0.38 1.54
C TYR A 153 14.93 0.58 1.72
N SER A 154 14.63 1.35 0.68
CA SER A 154 13.48 2.27 0.64
C SER A 154 12.26 1.61 0.01
N SER A 155 11.08 2.17 0.28
CA SER A 155 9.84 1.73 -0.35
C SER A 155 9.32 2.81 -1.30
N GLY A 156 8.87 2.43 -2.50
CA GLY A 156 8.10 3.28 -3.41
C GLY A 156 6.74 3.72 -2.85
N ARG A 157 6.40 3.27 -1.64
CA ARG A 157 5.26 3.71 -0.83
C ARG A 157 5.61 4.82 0.16
N SER A 158 6.90 5.06 0.37
CA SER A 158 7.40 6.16 1.19
C SER A 158 7.17 7.49 0.47
N SER A 159 7.20 8.59 1.22
CA SER A 159 7.22 9.92 0.60
C SER A 159 8.56 10.17 -0.10
N ASN A 160 8.57 11.09 -1.05
CA ASN A 160 9.80 11.49 -1.76
C ASN A 160 10.84 12.03 -0.77
N GLU A 161 10.41 12.81 0.22
CA GLU A 161 11.26 13.42 1.25
C GLU A 161 11.89 12.35 2.14
N ALA A 162 11.11 11.38 2.61
CA ALA A 162 11.62 10.29 3.43
C ALA A 162 12.62 9.42 2.67
N ALA A 163 12.36 9.12 1.39
CA ALA A 163 13.30 8.41 0.53
C ALA A 163 14.58 9.24 0.28
N PHE A 164 14.45 10.55 0.07
CA PHE A 164 15.56 11.47 -0.11
C PHE A 164 16.45 11.58 1.14
N ILE A 165 15.85 11.66 2.33
CA ILE A 165 16.58 11.69 3.59
C ILE A 165 17.30 10.36 3.83
N LEU A 166 16.63 9.22 3.60
CA LEU A 166 17.25 7.90 3.78
C LEU A 166 18.48 7.71 2.88
N GLN A 167 18.37 8.08 1.60
CA GLN A 167 19.48 7.93 0.65
C GLN A 167 20.63 8.90 0.93
N LEU A 168 20.33 10.08 1.51
CA LEU A 168 21.34 11.04 1.93
C LEU A 168 22.07 10.52 3.18
N PHE A 169 21.30 10.06 4.16
CA PHE A 169 21.82 9.45 5.37
C PHE A 169 22.75 8.27 5.06
N ALA A 170 22.32 7.33 4.22
CA ALA A 170 23.13 6.17 3.84
C ALA A 170 24.48 6.58 3.23
N ARG A 171 24.49 7.61 2.37
CA ARG A 171 25.72 8.11 1.73
C ARG A 171 26.62 8.87 2.70
N LEU A 172 26.06 9.68 3.59
CA LEU A 172 26.81 10.33 4.66
C LEU A 172 27.38 9.31 5.65
N PHE A 173 26.65 8.24 5.92
CA PHE A 173 27.13 7.09 6.69
C PHE A 173 28.27 6.35 6.00
N GLY A 174 28.47 6.55 4.69
CA GLY A 174 29.56 5.95 3.92
C GLY A 174 29.16 4.73 3.08
N SER A 175 27.86 4.52 2.84
CA SER A 175 27.35 3.40 2.04
C SER A 175 26.62 3.88 0.79
N ASN A 176 26.96 3.29 -0.36
CA ASN A 176 26.21 3.46 -1.61
C ASN A 176 25.19 2.32 -1.85
N HIS A 177 25.08 1.38 -0.92
CA HIS A 177 24.18 0.23 -1.03
C HIS A 177 22.74 0.61 -0.66
N VAL A 178 22.14 1.45 -1.50
CA VAL A 178 20.75 1.91 -1.36
C VAL A 178 19.95 1.36 -2.52
N ASN A 179 18.89 0.62 -2.22
CA ASN A 179 17.93 0.18 -3.24
C ASN A 179 16.50 0.41 -2.76
N ASN A 180 15.52 0.18 -3.64
CA ASN A 180 14.11 0.31 -3.30
C ASN A 180 13.27 -0.81 -3.90
N CYS A 181 12.04 -0.95 -3.41
CA CYS A 181 11.13 -1.99 -3.91
C CYS A 181 10.76 -1.82 -5.39
N SER A 182 10.80 -0.60 -5.93
CA SER A 182 10.51 -0.34 -7.34
C SER A 182 11.55 -0.94 -8.27
N TYR A 183 12.77 -1.24 -7.80
CA TYR A 183 13.75 -1.99 -8.60
C TYR A 183 13.19 -3.35 -9.03
N TYR A 184 12.58 -4.10 -8.11
CA TYR A 184 12.00 -5.39 -8.45
C TYR A 184 10.73 -5.29 -9.32
N CYS A 185 10.04 -4.15 -9.26
CA CYS A 185 8.77 -3.95 -9.99
C CYS A 185 8.94 -3.33 -11.38
N HIS A 186 9.87 -2.38 -11.54
CA HIS A 186 9.91 -1.47 -12.68
C HIS A 186 11.25 -1.48 -13.44
N GLN A 187 12.26 -2.23 -12.98
CA GLN A 187 13.56 -2.18 -13.63
C GLN A 187 13.51 -2.69 -15.08
N ALA A 188 12.81 -3.79 -15.34
CA ALA A 188 12.65 -4.32 -16.69
C ALA A 188 11.94 -3.32 -17.61
N SER A 189 10.84 -2.71 -17.16
CA SER A 189 10.14 -1.67 -17.93
C SER A 189 11.00 -0.43 -18.14
N GLY A 190 11.79 -0.02 -17.15
CA GLY A 190 12.68 1.14 -17.24
C GLY A 190 13.74 0.94 -18.32
N VAL A 191 14.37 -0.24 -18.36
CA VAL A 191 15.35 -0.59 -19.41
C VAL A 191 14.70 -0.60 -20.79
N GLY A 192 13.53 -1.24 -20.93
CA GLY A 192 12.82 -1.31 -22.22
C GLY A 192 12.38 0.06 -22.74
N LEU A 193 11.79 0.89 -21.88
CA LEU A 193 11.36 2.25 -22.25
C LEU A 193 12.56 3.15 -22.56
N GLN A 194 13.64 3.07 -21.78
CA GLN A 194 14.84 3.88 -22.05
C GLN A 194 15.44 3.55 -23.42
N ALA A 195 15.51 2.26 -23.76
CA ALA A 195 16.01 1.81 -25.07
C ALA A 195 15.07 2.17 -26.23
N SER A 196 13.76 2.21 -26.00
CA SER A 196 12.76 2.41 -27.06
C SER A 196 12.43 3.88 -27.32
N ILE A 197 12.29 4.68 -26.25
CA ILE A 197 11.77 6.05 -26.30
C ILE A 197 12.60 7.06 -25.48
N GLY A 198 13.75 6.64 -24.95
CA GLY A 198 14.70 7.55 -24.29
C GLY A 198 14.34 7.99 -22.86
N THR A 199 13.29 7.43 -22.27
CA THR A 199 12.85 7.71 -20.90
C THR A 199 12.57 6.43 -20.12
N GLY A 200 12.84 6.42 -18.80
CA GLY A 200 12.52 5.31 -17.92
C GLY A 200 11.08 5.31 -17.36
N THR A 201 10.25 6.28 -17.76
CA THR A 201 8.87 6.43 -17.27
C THR A 201 7.87 6.56 -18.41
N ALA A 202 6.58 6.37 -18.10
CA ALA A 202 5.50 6.56 -19.05
C ALA A 202 5.47 8.00 -19.60
N THR A 203 5.18 8.14 -20.90
CA THR A 203 5.02 9.42 -21.60
C THR A 203 3.56 9.87 -21.71
N VAL A 204 2.63 8.98 -21.36
CA VAL A 204 1.19 9.23 -21.40
C VAL A 204 0.67 9.68 -20.03
N GLN A 205 -0.34 10.52 -20.05
CA GLN A 205 -1.08 10.99 -18.89
C GLN A 205 -2.43 10.27 -18.78
N TYR A 206 -3.03 10.35 -17.59
CA TYR A 206 -4.33 9.73 -17.33
C TYR A 206 -5.42 10.19 -18.31
N GLN A 207 -5.41 11.47 -18.69
CA GLN A 207 -6.37 12.04 -19.64
C GLN A 207 -6.29 11.42 -21.04
N ASP A 208 -5.11 10.97 -21.47
CA ASP A 208 -4.91 10.41 -22.82
C ASP A 208 -5.69 9.09 -22.98
N LEU A 209 -5.92 8.36 -21.89
CA LEU A 209 -6.73 7.15 -21.89
C LEU A 209 -8.21 7.42 -22.23
N HIS A 210 -8.70 8.62 -21.93
CA HIS A 210 -10.07 9.03 -22.25
C HIS A 210 -10.21 9.52 -23.70
N LEU A 211 -9.09 9.69 -24.42
CA LEU A 211 -9.06 10.01 -25.84
C LEU A 211 -8.91 8.75 -26.71
N ALA A 212 -8.24 7.71 -26.22
CA ALA A 212 -7.89 6.52 -27.01
C ALA A 212 -9.10 5.70 -27.55
N ASP A 213 -9.22 5.52 -28.87
CA ASP A 213 -10.29 4.69 -29.45
C ASP A 213 -10.06 3.19 -29.25
N THR A 214 -8.84 2.78 -28.89
CA THR A 214 -8.49 1.40 -28.58
C THR A 214 -7.49 1.35 -27.42
N ILE A 215 -7.76 0.49 -26.44
CA ILE A 215 -6.87 0.23 -25.30
C ILE A 215 -6.48 -1.26 -25.29
N VAL A 216 -5.18 -1.53 -25.33
CA VAL A 216 -4.63 -2.89 -25.24
C VAL A 216 -4.01 -3.11 -23.86
N VAL A 217 -4.53 -4.08 -23.12
CA VAL A 217 -4.07 -4.45 -21.78
C VAL A 217 -3.30 -5.76 -21.88
N ILE A 218 -1.98 -5.70 -21.72
CA ILE A 218 -1.08 -6.86 -21.87
C ILE A 218 -0.51 -7.24 -20.50
N GLY A 219 -0.71 -8.48 -20.08
CA GLY A 219 -0.12 -9.06 -18.88
C GLY A 219 -0.53 -8.40 -17.56
N ALA A 220 -1.69 -7.74 -17.52
CA ALA A 220 -2.14 -6.95 -16.38
C ALA A 220 -3.56 -7.32 -15.92
N ASN A 221 -3.75 -7.39 -14.61
CA ASN A 221 -5.05 -7.57 -13.96
C ASN A 221 -5.50 -6.28 -13.25
N PRO A 222 -6.05 -5.28 -13.96
CA PRO A 222 -6.47 -4.04 -13.33
C PRO A 222 -7.68 -4.23 -12.41
N ALA A 223 -8.50 -5.28 -12.59
CA ALA A 223 -9.64 -5.53 -11.70
C ALA A 223 -9.23 -5.67 -10.24
N SER A 224 -8.14 -6.40 -10.00
CA SER A 224 -7.54 -6.54 -8.67
C SER A 224 -6.52 -5.44 -8.40
N ASN A 225 -5.66 -5.12 -9.36
CA ASN A 225 -4.45 -4.33 -9.09
C ASN A 225 -4.63 -2.83 -9.18
N HIS A 226 -5.46 -2.37 -10.12
CA HIS A 226 -5.77 -0.97 -10.38
C HIS A 226 -7.28 -0.81 -10.64
N PRO A 227 -8.17 -1.06 -9.65
CA PRO A 227 -9.60 -1.23 -9.94
C PRO A 227 -10.27 -0.01 -10.58
N ARG A 228 -9.69 1.18 -10.39
CA ARG A 228 -10.11 2.40 -11.06
C ARG A 228 -9.84 2.39 -12.57
N PHE A 229 -8.80 1.70 -13.03
CA PHE A 229 -8.53 1.57 -14.46
C PHE A 229 -9.65 0.81 -15.19
N LEU A 230 -10.36 -0.11 -14.52
CA LEU A 230 -11.56 -0.74 -15.09
C LEU A 230 -12.62 0.30 -15.50
N LYS A 231 -12.79 1.38 -14.74
CA LYS A 231 -13.74 2.44 -15.09
C LYS A 231 -13.38 3.06 -16.44
N VAL A 232 -12.10 3.34 -16.67
CA VAL A 232 -11.60 3.88 -17.94
C VAL A 232 -11.84 2.90 -19.09
N LEU A 233 -11.60 1.60 -18.87
CA LEU A 233 -11.88 0.56 -19.88
C LEU A 233 -13.37 0.47 -20.22
N ILE A 234 -14.25 0.53 -19.21
CA ILE A 234 -15.71 0.56 -19.39
C ILE A 234 -16.15 1.81 -20.15
N GLU A 235 -15.60 2.98 -19.80
CA GLU A 235 -15.90 4.24 -20.47
C GLU A 235 -15.45 4.23 -21.93
N CYS A 236 -14.27 3.68 -22.23
CA CYS A 236 -13.79 3.44 -23.60
C CYS A 236 -14.79 2.60 -24.41
N ARG A 237 -15.26 1.46 -23.87
CA ARG A 237 -16.29 0.63 -24.54
C ARG A 237 -17.61 1.38 -24.73
N ARG A 238 -18.04 2.16 -23.73
CA ARG A 238 -19.31 2.91 -23.79
C ARG A 238 -19.33 3.99 -24.86
N ARG A 239 -18.18 4.59 -25.19
CA ARG A 239 -18.04 5.54 -26.30
C ARG A 239 -17.79 4.86 -27.66
N GLY A 240 -17.89 3.55 -27.75
CA GLY A 240 -17.70 2.77 -28.98
C GLY A 240 -16.25 2.35 -29.26
N GLY A 241 -15.32 2.62 -28.34
CA GLY A 241 -13.93 2.18 -28.45
C GLY A 241 -13.75 0.69 -28.16
N GLN A 242 -12.54 0.18 -28.47
CA GLN A 242 -12.18 -1.22 -28.30
C GLN A 242 -11.26 -1.43 -27.09
N VAL A 243 -11.50 -2.51 -26.35
CA VAL A 243 -10.60 -2.96 -25.28
C VAL A 243 -10.15 -4.37 -25.59
N ILE A 244 -8.84 -4.56 -25.75
CA ILE A 244 -8.21 -5.84 -26.05
C ILE A 244 -7.41 -6.27 -24.83
N VAL A 245 -7.62 -7.49 -24.34
CA VAL A 245 -6.91 -8.04 -23.19
C VAL A 245 -6.08 -9.24 -23.64
N ILE A 246 -4.78 -9.21 -23.35
CA ILE A 246 -3.83 -10.28 -23.66
C ILE A 246 -3.18 -10.69 -22.35
N ASN A 247 -3.59 -11.83 -21.80
CA ASN A 247 -3.10 -12.31 -20.49
C ASN A 247 -2.97 -13.84 -20.52
N PRO A 248 -1.97 -14.44 -19.85
CA PRO A 248 -1.84 -15.90 -19.78
C PRO A 248 -2.94 -16.57 -18.94
N ALA A 249 -3.73 -15.81 -18.19
CA ALA A 249 -4.85 -16.30 -17.41
C ALA A 249 -6.10 -15.45 -17.66
N GLU A 250 -7.26 -16.11 -17.68
CA GLU A 250 -8.55 -15.43 -17.70
C GLU A 250 -8.83 -14.77 -16.34
N GLU A 251 -9.07 -13.47 -16.37
CA GLU A 251 -9.34 -12.68 -15.16
C GLU A 251 -10.83 -12.41 -15.05
N PRO A 252 -11.53 -12.90 -14.00
CA PRO A 252 -12.99 -12.75 -13.90
C PRO A 252 -13.49 -11.31 -14.01
N GLY A 253 -12.70 -10.35 -13.55
CA GLY A 253 -13.02 -8.92 -13.61
C GLY A 253 -12.81 -8.26 -14.98
N LEU A 254 -12.26 -8.99 -15.97
CA LEU A 254 -12.04 -8.53 -17.34
C LEU A 254 -12.94 -9.22 -18.38
N LEU A 255 -13.67 -10.28 -17.99
CA LEU A 255 -14.55 -11.04 -18.88
C LEU A 255 -15.95 -10.43 -19.06
N ARG A 256 -16.30 -9.39 -18.31
CA ARG A 256 -17.65 -8.79 -18.28
C ARG A 256 -17.61 -7.33 -18.70
#